data_AF-A0A6B3ES51-F1
#
_entry.id   AF-A0A6B3ES51-F1
#
_cell.length_a   1.000
_cell.length_b   1.000
_cell.length_c   1.000
_cell.angle_alpha   90.00
_cell.angle_beta   90.00
_cell.angle_gamma   90.00
#
_symmetry.space_group_name_H-M   'P 1'
#
loop_
_entity.id
_entity.type
_entity.pdbx_description
1 polymer ?
#
loop_
_entity_poly.entity_id
_entity_poly.type
_entity_poly.pdbx_seq_one_letter_code
_entity_poly.pdbx_strand_id
1 'polypeptide(L)' 'TLTLYVDGEARATKTTTRTPSGSTASLSLAGEVENPVREFSGTIRRARVHARALSAAELADNGRGPDD' A
#
# COMPACT_ATOMS: atom_id res chain seq x y z
N THR A 1 -0.15 14.82 -3.61
CA THR A 1 0.02 13.85 -4.72
C THR A 1 -0.20 12.45 -4.19
N LEU A 2 -0.53 11.51 -5.06
CA LEU A 2 -0.59 10.08 -4.77
C LEU A 2 0.38 9.38 -5.74
N THR A 3 1.26 8.53 -5.20
CA THR A 3 2.26 7.81 -6.01
C THR A 3 2.23 6.33 -5.69
N LEU A 4 2.25 5.50 -6.74
CA LEU A 4 2.38 4.05 -6.66
C LEU A 4 3.84 3.66 -6.93
N TYR A 5 4.43 2.93 -6.00
CA TYR A 5 5.77 2.36 -6.13
C TYR A 5 5.69 0.84 -6.26
N VAL A 6 6.50 0.27 -7.14
CA VAL A 6 6.69 -1.19 -7.29
C VAL A 6 8.19 -1.44 -7.38
N ASP A 7 8.71 -2.33 -6.54
CA ASP A 7 10.15 -2.62 -6.42
C ASP A 7 11.00 -1.35 -6.18
N GLY A 8 10.49 -0.42 -5.38
CA GLY A 8 11.12 0.87 -5.08
C GLY A 8 11.01 1.93 -6.19
N GLU A 9 10.50 1.58 -7.38
CA GLU A 9 10.40 2.49 -8.53
C GLU A 9 9.01 3.13 -8.63
N ALA A 10 8.94 4.45 -8.88
CA ALA A 10 7.68 5.15 -9.08
C ALA A 10 7.03 4.75 -10.42
N ARG A 11 5.93 3.99 -10.37
CA ARG A 11 5.20 3.53 -11.56
C ARG A 11 4.15 4.52 -12.03
N ALA A 12 3.54 5.25 -11.11
CA ALA A 12 2.52 6.24 -11.44
C ALA A 12 2.45 7.33 -10.37
N THR A 13 2.23 8.58 -10.78
CA THR A 13 1.95 9.71 -9.88
C THR A 13 0.72 10.47 -10.37
N LYS A 14 -0.16 10.83 -9.44
CA LYS A 14 -1.34 11.66 -9.70
C LYS A 14 -1.39 12.85 -8.75
N THR A 15 -1.60 14.04 -9.30
CA THR A 15 -1.90 15.23 -8.49
C THR A 15 -3.35 15.18 -8.04
N THR A 16 -3.57 15.34 -6.74
CA THR A 16 -4.90 15.36 -6.14
C THR A 16 -4.85 16.11 -4.81
N THR A 17 -5.98 16.71 -4.45
CA THR A 17 -6.24 17.31 -3.13
C THR A 17 -7.12 16.42 -2.25
N ARG A 18 -7.61 15.28 -2.78
CA ARG A 18 -8.43 14.35 -1.99
C ARG A 18 -7.58 13.71 -0.89
N THR A 19 -8.15 13.63 0.30
CA THR A 19 -7.62 12.87 1.43
C THR A 19 -8.53 11.69 1.76
N PRO A 20 -8.00 10.58 2.31
CA PRO A 20 -8.86 9.53 2.85
C PRO A 20 -9.74 10.09 3.98
N SER A 21 -11.04 9.76 3.97
CA SER A 21 -11.92 10.01 5.10
C SER A 21 -11.71 8.95 6.19
N GLY A 22 -12.06 9.26 7.44
CA GLY A 22 -12.03 8.28 8.52
C GLY A 22 -13.05 7.15 8.31
N SER A 23 -12.73 5.97 8.84
CA SER A 23 -13.63 4.80 8.89
C SER A 23 -13.42 4.06 10.20
N THR A 24 -14.49 3.48 10.75
CA THR A 24 -14.46 2.58 11.91
C THR A 24 -14.47 1.10 11.51
N ALA A 25 -14.48 0.80 10.21
CA ALA A 25 -14.40 -0.56 9.72
C ALA A 25 -13.05 -1.20 10.08
N SER A 26 -13.05 -2.51 10.29
CA SER A 26 -11.82 -3.29 10.51
C SER A 26 -10.89 -3.19 9.30
N LEU A 27 -9.59 -3.06 9.56
CA LEU A 27 -8.57 -3.20 8.52
C LEU A 27 -8.55 -4.65 8.02
N SER A 28 -8.66 -4.82 6.71
CA SER A 28 -8.58 -6.12 6.03
C SER A 28 -7.35 -6.17 5.13
N LEU A 29 -6.73 -7.34 5.06
CA LEU A 29 -5.67 -7.69 4.10
C LEU A 29 -6.15 -8.86 3.26
N ALA A 30 -5.75 -8.89 1.99
CA ALA A 30 -6.11 -9.92 1.01
C ALA A 30 -7.62 -10.05 0.66
N GLY A 31 -8.47 -9.13 1.09
CA GLY A 31 -9.88 -9.14 0.69
C GLY A 31 -10.63 -7.85 1.01
N GLU A 32 -11.70 -7.61 0.25
CA GLU A 32 -12.66 -6.52 0.50
C GLU A 32 -13.82 -7.05 1.35
N VAL A 33 -14.01 -6.48 2.55
CA VAL A 33 -14.97 -6.98 3.55
C VAL A 33 -16.41 -6.99 3.02
N GLU A 34 -16.79 -5.99 2.21
CA GLU A 34 -18.14 -5.87 1.64
C GLU A 34 -18.30 -6.62 0.31
N ASN A 35 -17.21 -7.13 -0.27
CA ASN A 35 -17.22 -7.78 -1.57
C ASN A 35 -16.30 -9.02 -1.59
N PRO A 36 -16.78 -10.17 -1.08
CA PRO A 36 -15.94 -11.33 -0.82
C PRO A 36 -15.41 -12.03 -2.07
N VAL A 37 -15.90 -11.68 -3.28
CA VAL A 37 -15.33 -12.22 -4.54
C VAL A 37 -14.06 -11.48 -4.98
N ARG A 38 -13.67 -10.39 -4.30
CA ARG A 38 -12.45 -9.62 -4.55
C ARG A 38 -11.34 -10.04 -3.58
N GLU A 39 -11.08 -11.34 -3.55
CA GLU A 39 -10.00 -11.93 -2.75
C GLU A 39 -8.68 -11.93 -3.54
N PHE A 40 -7.56 -11.75 -2.83
CA PHE A 40 -6.23 -12.03 -3.36
C PHE A 40 -5.80 -13.46 -3.01
N SER A 41 -5.65 -14.32 -4.02
CA SER A 41 -5.28 -15.74 -3.84
C SER A 41 -3.77 -16.01 -3.71
N GLY A 42 -2.99 -15.03 -3.27
CA GLY A 42 -1.53 -15.14 -3.12
C GLY A 42 -1.06 -15.02 -1.66
N THR A 43 0.25 -14.86 -1.47
CA THR A 43 0.84 -14.63 -0.15
C THR A 43 1.23 -13.17 0.03
N ILE A 44 0.79 -12.57 1.15
CA ILE A 44 1.30 -11.29 1.64
C ILE A 44 2.25 -11.61 2.80
N ARG A 45 3.56 -11.41 2.61
CA ARG A 45 4.55 -11.68 3.66
C ARG A 45 4.60 -10.60 4.73
N ARG A 46 4.52 -9.33 4.30
CA ARG A 46 4.60 -8.18 5.20
C ARG A 46 3.68 -7.05 4.71
N ALA A 47 2.95 -6.46 5.65
CA ALA A 47 2.15 -5.27 5.42
C ALA A 47 2.44 -4.22 6.51
N ARG A 48 2.61 -2.97 6.12
CA ARG A 48 2.85 -1.84 7.03
C ARG A 48 2.01 -0.64 6.61
N VAL A 49 1.47 0.08 7.60
CA VAL A 49 0.78 1.36 7.42
C VAL A 49 1.56 2.44 8.14
N HIS A 50 1.81 3.56 7.48
CA HIS A 50 2.57 4.69 8.02
C HIS A 50 1.70 5.93 8.09
N ALA A 51 1.76 6.67 9.20
CA ALA A 51 1.05 7.94 9.39
C ALA A 51 1.74 9.13 8.68
N ARG A 52 2.63 8.84 7.72
CA ARG A 52 3.39 9.81 6.93
C ARG A 52 3.76 9.20 5.58
N ALA A 53 4.12 10.06 4.63
CA ALA A 53 4.80 9.61 3.42
C ALA A 53 6.20 9.08 3.77
N LEU A 54 6.60 8.00 3.09
CA LEU A 54 7.96 7.50 3.15
C LEU A 54 8.86 8.33 2.23
N SER A 55 10.10 8.52 2.64
CA SER A 55 11.13 9.15 1.82
C SER A 55 11.64 8.21 0.72
N ALA A 56 12.32 8.75 -0.29
CA ALA A 56 12.92 7.96 -1.36
C ALA A 56 13.92 6.92 -0.82
N ALA A 57 14.70 7.27 0.21
CA ALA A 57 15.65 6.35 0.83
C ALA A 57 14.97 5.18 1.55
N GLU A 58 13.84 5.43 2.23
CA GLU A 58 13.07 4.38 2.90
C GLU A 58 12.34 3.45 1.93
N LEU A 59 11.99 3.95 0.75
CA LEU A 59 11.39 3.15 -0.33
C LEU A 59 12.44 2.29 -1.05
N ALA A 60 13.68 2.78 -1.15
CA ALA A 60 14.81 2.06 -1.74
C ALA A 60 15.53 1.11 -0.76
N ASP A 61 14.97 0.88 0.43
CA ASP A 61 15.53 -0.07 1.39
C ASP A 61 15.48 -1.50 0.82
N ASN A 62 16.63 -2.16 0.73
CA ASN A 62 16.76 -3.53 0.22
C ASN A 62 15.95 -4.55 1.04
N GLY A 63 15.59 -4.23 2.28
CA GLY A 63 14.68 -5.03 3.10
C GLY A 63 13.23 -5.04 2.60
N ARG A 64 12.88 -4.33 1.53
CA ARG A 64 11.54 -4.28 0.89
C ARG A 64 11.46 -5.02 -0.45
N GLY A 65 12.46 -5.86 -0.74
CA GLY A 65 12.51 -6.67 -1.96
C GLY A 65 11.58 -7.89 -1.93
N PRO A 66 11.68 -8.79 -2.93
CA PRO A 66 10.84 -10.00 -3.03
C PRO A 66 10.91 -10.96 -1.82
N ASP A 67 11.99 -10.84 -1.04
CA ASP A 67 12.27 -11.65 0.15
C ASP A 67 11.83 -10.96 1.47
N ASP A 68 11.21 -9.77 1.41
CA ASP A 68 10.62 -9.07 2.57
C ASP A 68 9.48 -9.85 3.24
#